data_AF-A0A7J7N872-F1
#
_entry.id   AF-A0A7J7N872-F1
#
_cell.length_a   1.000
_cell.length_b   1.000
_cell.length_c   1.000
_cell.angle_alpha   90.00
_cell.angle_beta   90.00
_cell.angle_gamma   90.00
#
_symmetry.space_group_name_H-M   'P 1'
#
loop_
_entity.id
_entity.type
_entity.pdbx_description
1 polymer ?
#
loop_
_entity_poly.entity_id
_entity_poly.type
_entity_poly.pdbx_seq_one_letter_code
_entity_poly.pdbx_strand_id
1 'polypeptide(L)'
;MALRFFGCFGRRNDPSTATTKDPSTATADEVSEEQRRLGPIVIELFSSQGCATSPEAELLLSRLGRGDFKLEVPVIVLAFHVDYWDYMGWKDPFGSSMATVRQKAYVEALKLDTMFTPQVVVQGKTQLVATDEDVLLSNIRAAARFSAPTLQVCDC
;
A
#
# COMPACT_ATOMS: atom_id res chain seq x y z
N MET A 1 20.74 41.03 -64.40
CA MET A 1 20.25 39.91 -65.23
C MET A 1 20.13 38.68 -64.35
N ALA A 2 18.90 38.30 -63.99
CA ALA A 2 18.63 37.12 -63.19
C ALA A 2 18.63 35.87 -64.09
N LEU A 3 19.42 34.85 -63.73
CA LEU A 3 19.27 33.51 -64.31
C LEU A 3 18.56 32.60 -63.29
N ARG A 4 17.35 32.20 -63.68
CA ARG A 4 16.58 31.12 -63.05
C ARG A 4 17.26 29.80 -63.41
N PHE A 5 17.68 29.03 -62.40
CA PHE A 5 17.96 27.61 -62.58
C PHE A 5 16.76 26.80 -62.08
N PHE A 6 16.04 26.21 -63.04
CA PHE A 6 15.10 25.12 -62.81
C PHE A 6 15.92 23.86 -62.46
N GLY A 7 15.81 23.40 -61.21
CA GLY A 7 16.29 22.09 -60.80
C GLY A 7 15.11 21.16 -60.58
N CYS A 8 14.85 20.27 -61.53
CA CYS A 8 13.99 19.11 -61.33
C CYS A 8 14.68 18.14 -60.36
N PHE A 9 14.26 18.13 -59.10
CA PHE A 9 14.63 17.07 -58.16
C PHE A 9 13.50 16.02 -58.12
N GLY A 10 13.69 14.95 -58.88
CA GLY A 10 12.96 13.72 -58.66
C GLY A 10 13.41 13.09 -57.34
N ARG A 11 12.45 12.78 -56.45
CA ARG A 11 12.71 11.95 -55.27
C ARG A 11 11.69 10.82 -55.22
N ARG A 12 12.22 9.61 -55.08
CA ARG A 12 11.55 8.31 -55.07
C ARG A 12 10.59 8.19 -53.89
N ASN A 13 9.53 7.40 -54.09
CA ASN A 13 8.68 6.85 -53.03
C ASN A 13 9.52 5.95 -52.10
N ASP A 14 9.40 6.16 -50.79
CA ASP A 14 9.56 5.13 -49.77
C ASP A 14 8.25 5.08 -48.96
N PRO A 15 7.54 3.94 -48.90
CA PRO A 15 6.47 3.74 -47.95
C PRO A 15 7.08 3.29 -46.62
N SER A 16 7.71 4.21 -45.89
CA SER A 16 8.02 3.97 -44.49
C SER A 16 6.73 4.13 -43.70
N THR A 17 6.23 2.99 -43.26
CA THR A 17 5.25 2.78 -42.20
C THR A 17 5.31 3.90 -41.16
N ALA A 18 4.39 4.85 -41.27
CA ALA A 18 4.06 5.74 -40.18
C ALA A 18 3.33 4.89 -39.14
N THR A 19 4.08 4.30 -38.23
CA THR A 19 3.51 3.87 -36.95
C THR A 19 3.15 5.16 -36.22
N THR A 20 1.94 5.65 -36.48
CA THR A 20 1.29 6.66 -35.64
C THR A 20 1.16 6.02 -34.27
N LYS A 21 2.12 6.29 -33.39
CA LYS A 21 2.02 5.90 -31.98
C LYS A 21 0.85 6.73 -31.43
N ASP A 22 -0.29 6.07 -31.25
CA ASP A 22 -1.49 6.69 -30.72
C ASP A 22 -1.14 7.41 -29.40
N PRO A 23 -1.48 8.70 -29.24
CA PRO A 23 -1.15 9.44 -28.03
C PRO A 23 -1.81 8.85 -26.76
N SER A 24 -2.82 7.99 -26.94
CA SER A 24 -3.49 7.26 -25.86
C SER A 24 -2.64 6.15 -25.22
N THR A 25 -1.67 5.59 -25.94
CA THR A 25 -0.85 4.48 -25.43
C THR A 25 0.29 4.99 -24.55
N ALA A 26 0.81 6.20 -24.82
CA ALA A 26 1.87 6.81 -24.03
C ALA A 26 1.44 7.07 -22.57
N THR A 27 0.20 7.53 -22.37
CA THR A 27 -0.35 7.81 -21.03
C THR A 27 -0.58 6.56 -20.19
N ALA A 28 -0.93 5.42 -20.80
CA ALA A 28 -1.19 4.18 -20.07
C ALA A 28 0.10 3.52 -19.57
N ASP A 29 1.17 3.56 -20.38
CA ASP A 29 2.49 3.06 -20.00
C ASP A 29 3.10 3.91 -18.87
N GLU A 30 2.95 5.25 -18.95
CA GLU A 30 3.44 6.17 -17.92
C GLU A 30 2.74 5.98 -16.57
N VAL A 31 1.40 5.82 -16.56
CA VAL A 31 0.64 5.54 -15.33
C VAL A 31 1.04 4.18 -14.73
N SER A 32 1.29 3.18 -15.56
CA SER A 32 1.72 1.85 -15.10
C SER A 32 3.11 1.88 -14.47
N GLU A 33 4.04 2.65 -15.03
CA GLU A 33 5.37 2.87 -14.47
C GLU A 33 5.33 3.73 -13.18
N GLU A 34 4.48 4.75 -13.14
CA GLU A 34 4.19 5.54 -11.92
C GLU A 34 3.70 4.62 -10.79
N GLN A 35 2.75 3.73 -11.08
CA GLN A 35 2.20 2.77 -10.13
C GLN A 35 3.24 1.75 -9.63
N ARG A 36 4.26 1.42 -10.44
CA ARG A 36 5.41 0.60 -10.04
C ARG A 36 6.40 1.35 -9.15
N ARG A 37 6.51 2.67 -9.28
CA ARG A 37 7.34 3.51 -8.41
C ARG A 37 6.73 3.73 -7.03
N LEU A 38 5.41 3.65 -6.93
CA LEU A 38 4.69 3.73 -5.66
C LEU A 38 4.91 2.48 -4.82
N GLY A 39 5.33 2.68 -3.57
CA GLY A 39 5.56 1.62 -2.60
C GLY A 39 4.30 0.90 -2.14
N PRO A 40 4.49 -0.15 -1.31
CA PRO A 40 3.41 -0.91 -0.72
C PRO A 40 2.66 -0.11 0.34
N ILE A 41 1.44 -0.55 0.63
CA ILE A 41 0.62 -0.04 1.73
C ILE A 41 0.95 -0.85 2.98
N VAL A 42 1.39 -0.17 4.03
CA VAL A 42 1.63 -0.79 5.35
C VAL A 42 0.33 -0.85 6.13
N ILE A 43 0.05 -2.01 6.71
CA ILE A 43 -1.14 -2.31 7.49
C ILE A 43 -0.67 -2.90 8.80
N GLU A 44 -1.01 -2.25 9.90
CA GLU A 44 -0.59 -2.63 11.24
C GLU A 44 -1.81 -3.04 12.06
N LEU A 45 -1.86 -4.31 12.46
CA LEU A 45 -2.89 -4.85 13.35
C LEU A 45 -2.37 -4.83 14.79
N PHE A 46 -3.16 -4.27 15.69
CA PHE A 46 -3.01 -4.40 17.14
C PHE A 46 -4.05 -5.37 17.66
N SER A 47 -3.59 -6.49 18.25
CA SER A 47 -4.41 -7.62 18.69
C SER A 47 -4.02 -8.09 20.09
N SER A 48 -4.82 -8.96 20.69
CA SER A 48 -4.47 -9.72 21.89
C SER A 48 -5.30 -10.99 21.97
N GLN A 49 -4.70 -12.10 22.38
CA GLN A 49 -5.44 -13.34 22.67
C GLN A 49 -6.46 -13.18 23.81
N GLY A 50 -6.30 -12.18 24.68
CA GLY A 50 -7.27 -11.85 25.72
C GLY A 50 -8.54 -11.15 25.19
N CYS A 51 -8.54 -10.71 23.93
CA CYS A 51 -9.67 -10.05 23.29
C CYS A 51 -10.51 -11.04 22.49
N ALA A 52 -11.82 -11.12 22.75
CA ALA A 52 -12.71 -12.10 22.13
C ALA A 52 -12.85 -11.93 20.61
N THR A 53 -12.79 -10.71 20.09
CA THR A 53 -12.96 -10.38 18.67
C THR A 53 -11.64 -10.34 17.89
N SER A 54 -10.50 -10.43 18.57
CA SER A 54 -9.18 -10.43 17.94
C SER A 54 -8.92 -11.59 16.98
N PRO A 55 -9.36 -12.84 17.24
CA PRO A 55 -9.14 -13.96 16.32
C PRO A 55 -9.76 -13.73 14.93
N GLU A 56 -10.91 -13.06 14.85
CA GLU A 56 -11.56 -12.73 13.58
C GLU A 56 -10.71 -11.76 12.75
N ALA A 57 -10.17 -10.71 13.40
CA ALA A 57 -9.28 -9.76 12.77
C ALA A 57 -7.97 -10.41 12.29
N GLU A 58 -7.36 -11.26 13.10
CA GLU A 58 -6.14 -11.97 12.72
C GLU A 58 -6.35 -12.88 11.50
N LEU A 59 -7.51 -13.55 11.41
CA LEU A 59 -7.87 -14.34 10.22
C LEU A 59 -8.04 -13.47 8.99
N LEU A 60 -8.72 -12.32 9.11
CA LEU A 60 -8.90 -11.37 8.03
C LEU A 60 -7.55 -10.85 7.51
N LEU A 61 -6.66 -10.42 8.41
CA LEU A 61 -5.32 -9.92 8.04
C LEU A 61 -4.39 -11.03 7.52
N SER A 62 -4.56 -12.27 8.00
CA SER A 62 -3.83 -13.43 7.45
C SER A 62 -4.24 -13.75 6.01
N ARG A 63 -5.54 -13.66 5.69
CA ARG A 63 -6.06 -13.77 4.31
C ARG A 63 -5.52 -12.64 3.42
N LEU A 64 -5.45 -11.43 3.97
CA LEU A 64 -4.88 -10.27 3.28
C LEU A 64 -3.39 -10.47 2.98
N GLY A 65 -2.59 -10.90 3.95
CA GLY A 65 -1.17 -11.18 3.78
C GLY A 65 -0.87 -12.34 2.82
N ARG A 66 -1.77 -13.34 2.73
CA ARG A 66 -1.69 -14.41 1.71
C ARG A 66 -2.05 -13.95 0.29
N GLY A 67 -2.65 -12.77 0.15
CA GLY A 67 -3.08 -12.25 -1.15
C GLY A 67 -4.44 -12.76 -1.63
N ASP A 68 -5.29 -13.28 -0.75
CA ASP A 68 -6.61 -13.85 -1.11
C ASP A 68 -7.53 -12.83 -1.80
N PHE A 69 -7.33 -11.53 -1.54
CA PHE A 69 -8.19 -10.44 -2.03
C PHE A 69 -7.75 -9.84 -3.38
N LYS A 70 -6.65 -10.32 -3.98
CA LYS A 70 -6.16 -9.88 -5.31
C LYS A 70 -6.12 -8.34 -5.47
N LEU A 71 -5.54 -7.66 -4.48
CA LEU A 71 -5.35 -6.21 -4.54
C LEU A 71 -4.40 -5.84 -5.69
N GLU A 72 -4.70 -4.74 -6.38
CA GLU A 72 -3.85 -4.17 -7.43
C GLU A 72 -2.53 -3.60 -6.88
N VAL A 73 -2.46 -3.42 -5.56
CA VAL A 73 -1.37 -2.75 -4.85
C VAL A 73 -0.74 -3.72 -3.85
N PRO A 74 0.61 -3.74 -3.73
CA PRO A 74 1.26 -4.57 -2.74
C PRO A 74 0.97 -4.07 -1.33
N VAL A 75 0.76 -5.00 -0.40
CA VAL A 75 0.49 -4.71 1.02
C VAL A 75 1.54 -5.36 1.89
N ILE A 76 1.93 -4.67 2.96
CA ILE A 76 2.77 -5.21 4.04
C ILE A 76 1.88 -5.28 5.27
N VAL A 77 1.64 -6.49 5.77
CA VAL A 77 0.85 -6.72 6.98
C VAL A 77 1.79 -6.98 8.15
N LEU A 78 1.63 -6.21 9.22
CA LEU A 78 2.33 -6.37 10.49
C LEU A 78 1.31 -6.61 11.60
N ALA A 79 1.59 -7.57 12.48
CA ALA A 79 0.76 -7.86 13.63
C ALA A 79 1.53 -7.59 14.92
N PHE A 80 0.90 -6.86 15.84
CA PHE A 80 1.45 -6.46 17.12
C PHE A 80 0.49 -6.88 18.22
N HIS A 81 0.95 -7.77 19.10
CA HIS A 81 0.17 -8.20 20.25
C HIS A 81 0.43 -7.27 21.42
N VAL A 82 -0.64 -6.65 21.93
CA VAL A 82 -0.60 -5.74 23.08
C VAL A 82 -0.73 -6.52 24.39
N ASP A 83 -0.10 -6.01 25.44
CA ASP A 83 -0.01 -6.68 26.74
C ASP A 83 -1.02 -6.18 27.78
N TYR A 84 -1.77 -5.11 27.49
CA TYR A 84 -2.72 -4.57 28.47
C TYR A 84 -3.96 -5.42 28.70
N TRP A 85 -4.15 -6.55 28.01
CA TRP A 85 -5.20 -7.52 28.36
C TRP A 85 -4.77 -8.53 29.43
N ASP A 86 -3.47 -8.62 29.73
CA ASP A 86 -2.90 -9.64 30.62
C ASP A 86 -3.49 -9.58 32.05
N TYR A 87 -4.01 -8.42 32.46
CA TYR A 87 -4.65 -8.28 33.77
C TYR A 87 -5.94 -9.10 33.93
N MET A 88 -6.52 -9.59 32.84
CA MET A 88 -7.74 -10.42 32.86
C MET A 88 -7.49 -11.88 33.24
N GLY A 89 -6.24 -12.26 33.51
CA GLY A 89 -5.86 -13.59 34.00
C GLY A 89 -5.30 -14.53 32.94
N TRP A 90 -5.46 -14.22 31.65
CA TRP A 90 -4.71 -14.85 30.57
C TRP A 90 -3.59 -13.91 30.10
N LYS A 91 -2.35 -14.38 30.16
CA LYS A 91 -1.19 -13.65 29.66
C LYS A 91 -0.90 -14.07 28.21
N ASP A 92 -1.01 -13.13 27.28
CA ASP A 92 -0.70 -13.38 25.87
C ASP A 92 0.82 -13.57 25.68
N PRO A 93 1.32 -14.75 25.25
CA PRO A 93 2.75 -14.99 25.07
C PRO A 93 3.37 -14.14 23.95
N PHE A 94 2.57 -13.61 23.03
CA PHE A 94 3.02 -12.70 21.98
C PHE A 94 2.93 -11.23 22.41
N GLY A 95 2.25 -10.95 23.53
CA GLY A 95 2.06 -9.62 24.10
C GLY A 95 3.38 -8.92 24.41
N SER A 96 3.49 -7.66 24.01
CA SER A 96 4.66 -6.83 24.29
C SER A 96 4.27 -5.41 24.68
N SER A 97 4.92 -4.88 25.71
CA SER A 97 4.77 -3.48 26.11
C SER A 97 5.20 -2.52 25.02
N MET A 98 6.14 -2.91 24.15
CA MET A 98 6.53 -2.10 22.99
C MET A 98 5.39 -1.98 21.97
N ALA A 99 4.59 -3.03 21.77
CA ALA A 99 3.40 -2.98 20.92
C ALA A 99 2.34 -2.07 21.52
N THR A 100 2.11 -2.15 22.84
CA THR A 100 1.20 -1.25 23.56
C THR A 100 1.64 0.22 23.44
N VAL A 101 2.94 0.51 23.61
CA VAL A 101 3.49 1.86 23.42
C VAL A 101 3.31 2.34 21.99
N ARG A 102 3.52 1.46 20.99
CA ARG A 102 3.28 1.79 19.58
C ARG A 102 1.81 2.12 19.31
N GLN A 103 0.87 1.34 19.86
CA GLN A 103 -0.55 1.64 19.74
C GLN A 103 -0.91 2.98 20.38
N LYS A 104 -0.36 3.25 21.57
CA LYS A 104 -0.58 4.52 22.27
C LYS A 104 -0.10 5.72 21.44
N ALA A 105 1.04 5.60 20.77
CA ALA A 105 1.53 6.64 19.86
C ALA A 105 0.53 6.94 18.72
N TYR A 106 -0.16 5.92 18.20
CA TYR A 106 -1.23 6.13 17.23
C TYR A 106 -2.46 6.79 17.81
N VAL A 107 -2.88 6.42 19.02
CA VAL A 107 -3.98 7.09 19.72
C VAL A 107 -3.70 8.60 19.86
N GLU A 108 -2.47 8.96 20.25
CA GLU A 108 -2.06 10.36 20.37
C GLU A 108 -1.99 11.06 19.00
N ALA A 109 -1.33 10.44 18.01
CA ALA A 109 -1.15 11.04 16.68
C ALA A 109 -2.47 11.22 15.91
N LEU A 110 -3.39 10.26 16.05
CA LEU A 110 -4.70 10.25 15.37
C LEU A 110 -5.81 10.89 16.22
N LYS A 111 -5.49 11.39 17.42
CA LYS A 111 -6.42 12.03 18.37
C LYS A 111 -7.63 11.14 18.69
N LEU A 112 -7.37 9.87 18.98
CA LEU A 112 -8.40 8.92 19.38
C LEU A 112 -8.65 9.01 20.89
N ASP A 113 -9.84 8.65 21.32
CA ASP A 113 -10.22 8.72 22.74
C ASP A 113 -9.60 7.58 23.55
N THR A 114 -9.50 6.39 22.97
CA THR A 114 -9.12 5.16 23.69
C THR A 114 -8.30 4.20 22.84
N MET A 115 -7.40 3.44 23.48
CA MET A 115 -6.83 2.23 22.89
C MET A 115 -7.87 1.10 22.93
N PHE A 116 -7.94 0.31 21.86
CA PHE A 116 -8.84 -0.84 21.79
C PHE A 116 -8.25 -1.94 20.91
N THR A 117 -8.74 -3.17 21.04
CA THR A 117 -8.43 -4.26 20.11
C THR A 117 -9.73 -4.92 19.62
N PRO A 118 -9.74 -5.46 18.39
CA PRO A 118 -8.68 -5.35 17.40
C PRO A 118 -8.72 -3.99 16.68
N GLN A 119 -7.56 -3.35 16.57
CA GLN A 119 -7.40 -2.09 15.83
C GLN A 119 -6.47 -2.31 14.64
N VAL A 120 -6.84 -1.82 13.46
CA VAL A 120 -5.94 -1.69 12.32
C VAL A 120 -5.60 -0.23 12.08
N VAL A 121 -4.35 0.02 11.73
CA VAL A 121 -3.87 1.30 11.21
C VAL A 121 -3.35 1.10 9.79
N VAL A 122 -3.92 1.79 8.83
CA VAL A 122 -3.55 1.79 7.41
C VAL A 122 -2.65 3.00 7.13
N GLN A 123 -1.45 2.74 6.62
CA GLN A 123 -0.45 3.75 6.24
C GLN A 123 -0.14 4.78 7.34
N GLY A 124 -0.31 4.40 8.61
CA GLY A 124 -0.12 5.30 9.75
C GLY A 124 -1.10 6.48 9.83
N LYS A 125 -2.16 6.48 9.01
CA LYS A 125 -3.05 7.65 8.82
C LYS A 125 -4.51 7.37 9.14
N THR A 126 -4.98 6.19 8.79
CA THR A 126 -6.40 5.83 8.97
C THR A 126 -6.49 4.63 9.89
N GLN A 127 -7.40 4.69 10.86
CA GLN A 127 -7.62 3.61 11.81
C GLN A 127 -9.05 3.09 11.72
N LEU A 128 -9.23 1.79 11.99
CA LEU A 128 -10.52 1.12 11.97
C LEU A 128 -10.53 -0.10 12.89
N VAL A 129 -11.73 -0.54 13.24
CA VAL A 129 -11.95 -1.86 13.86
C VAL A 129 -11.79 -2.93 12.78
N ALA A 130 -11.00 -3.95 13.07
CA ALA A 130 -10.55 -4.92 12.07
C ALA A 130 -11.48 -6.13 11.89
N THR A 131 -12.80 -5.95 12.01
CA THR A 131 -13.80 -7.03 11.88
C THR A 131 -14.61 -6.96 10.59
N ASP A 132 -14.47 -5.88 9.80
CA ASP A 132 -15.23 -5.67 8.57
C ASP A 132 -14.29 -5.69 7.35
N GLU A 133 -14.43 -6.73 6.52
CA GLU A 133 -13.63 -6.95 5.31
C GLU A 133 -13.81 -5.83 4.29
N ASP A 134 -15.05 -5.41 4.02
CA ASP A 134 -15.34 -4.41 2.99
C ASP A 134 -14.79 -3.05 3.39
N VAL A 135 -14.95 -2.68 4.66
CA VAL A 135 -14.39 -1.43 5.21
C VAL A 135 -12.87 -1.45 5.17
N LEU A 136 -12.23 -2.58 5.51
CA LEU A 136 -10.78 -2.70 5.41
C LEU A 136 -10.30 -2.53 3.96
N LEU A 137 -10.90 -3.26 3.02
CA LEU A 137 -10.51 -3.22 1.61
C LEU A 137 -10.77 -1.84 0.99
N SER A 138 -11.86 -1.16 1.35
CA SER A 138 -12.11 0.20 0.87
C SER A 138 -11.08 1.19 1.38
N ASN A 139 -10.66 1.08 2.65
CA ASN A 139 -9.63 1.94 3.23
C ASN A 139 -8.26 1.69 2.60
N ILE A 140 -7.92 0.44 2.30
CA ILE A 140 -6.68 0.10 1.58
C ILE A 140 -6.67 0.72 0.18
N ARG A 141 -7.77 0.59 -0.58
CA ARG A 141 -7.88 1.18 -1.93
C ARG A 141 -7.78 2.71 -1.91
N ALA A 142 -8.32 3.35 -0.87
CA ALA A 142 -8.30 4.81 -0.71
C ALA A 142 -6.99 5.35 -0.12
N ALA A 143 -6.11 4.48 0.41
CA ALA A 143 -4.92 4.92 1.11
C ALA A 143 -3.92 5.59 0.17
N ALA A 144 -3.36 6.72 0.63
CA ALA A 144 -2.29 7.40 -0.08
C ALA A 144 -1.04 6.50 -0.14
N ARG A 145 -0.54 6.29 -1.36
CA ARG A 145 0.74 5.62 -1.62
C ARG A 145 1.85 6.65 -1.78
N PHE A 146 3.04 6.28 -1.33
CA PHE A 146 4.24 7.12 -1.43
C PHE A 146 5.29 6.39 -2.26
N SER A 147 6.21 7.11 -2.87
CA SER A 147 7.35 6.50 -3.56
C SER A 147 8.13 5.61 -2.60
N ALA A 148 8.45 4.39 -3.04
CA ALA A 148 9.23 3.47 -2.23
C ALA A 148 10.62 4.06 -1.96
N PRO A 149 11.15 3.98 -0.73
CA PRO A 149 12.53 4.34 -0.47
C PRO A 149 13.46 3.35 -1.17
N THR A 150 14.58 3.85 -1.71
CA THR A 150 15.64 2.99 -2.23
C THR A 150 16.38 2.34 -1.07
N LEU A 151 16.12 1.06 -0.82
CA LEU A 151 16.89 0.23 0.11
C LEU A 151 18.07 -0.39 -0.64
N GLN A 152 19.28 -0.21 -0.10
CA GLN A 152 20.48 -0.91 -0.55
C GLN A 152 20.97 -1.73 0.63
N VAL A 153 21.09 -3.04 0.44
CA VAL A 153 21.76 -3.91 1.40
C VAL A 153 23.23 -3.88 1.02
N CYS A 154 24.06 -3.27 1.86
CA CYS A 154 25.50 -3.35 1.67
C CYS A 154 25.94 -4.75 2.10
N ASP A 155 26.51 -5.51 1.17
CA ASP A 155 27.19 -6.75 1.53
C ASP A 155 28.33 -6.42 2.50
N CYS A 156 28.38 -7.13 3.63
CA CYS A 156 29.38 -6.96 4.68
C CYS A 156 30.70 -7.63 4.32
#